data_AF-A0A0G0FU32-F1
#
_entry.id   AF-A0A0G0FU32-F1
#
_cell.length_a   1.000
_cell.length_b   1.000
_cell.length_c   1.000
_cell.angle_alpha   90.00
_cell.angle_beta   90.00
_cell.angle_gamma   90.00
#
_symmetry.space_group_name_H-M   'P 1'
#
loop_
_entity.id
_entity.type
_entity.pdbx_description
1 polymer ?
#
loop_
_entity_poly.entity_id
_entity_poly.type
_entity_poly.pdbx_seq_one_letter_code
_entity_poly.pdbx_strand_id
1 'polypeptide(L)'
;ILFFLVLSRPLQTMFWGNVGDELLILAYLSKTLLGNLGHDFYYDWLPQFYPPLYFWLTGIFAKPFAVNAIGAAKVGVLGTLFVWLLGAYFYQKIWWQRLYQNKLESILEKAWFWFLYPILYFLSLDFANIIFKPYEAISALFGVMLLAFFARAIWQKNWPRKYYLFFAISVSLVFLTFYFWFVILIPTAFFLIVLSNYSAFGGIRLGVNLKRILKIFLLSLPLILLFVGPLVWSYFKYGIENGQATHFVAEDFFSFMPWQNFSLQSLLFLLGLISLFVFYKKSAIKSMALVVILSFAYQIFNLILFGLGFKPVQASKPFYFLTSAALIFAASYLLVYFYQKYENIKYSKAILSIIFILLSGLLPHFSFIEKPEVLKQIEADLVKSKIAILADDLKNIVPDYQKYTWLSSGSSELNAYLPLSYYLANSVHFSHHAVLFSQRLDKLKKRELSQEINALLLYDDGRNSDDYILNFWVDNYPNGGKTESIYLAKSLFSENDWRLLYAKNNWLIFLKK
;
A
#
# COMPACT_ATOMS: atom_id res chain seq x y z
N ILE A 1 -17.39 -19.15 0.39
CA ILE A 1 -16.85 -20.53 0.24
C ILE A 1 -15.56 -20.50 -0.59
N LEU A 2 -15.61 -20.06 -1.84
CA LEU A 2 -14.43 -19.87 -2.71
C LEU A 2 -13.28 -19.05 -2.07
N PHE A 3 -13.59 -17.88 -1.51
CA PHE A 3 -12.64 -17.05 -0.74
C PHE A 3 -11.97 -17.79 0.43
N PHE A 4 -12.75 -18.57 1.19
CA PHE A 4 -12.27 -19.36 2.31
C PHE A 4 -11.38 -20.52 1.84
N LEU A 5 -11.78 -21.24 0.79
CA LEU A 5 -11.00 -22.35 0.22
C LEU A 5 -9.64 -21.87 -0.29
N VAL A 6 -9.60 -20.65 -0.83
CA VAL A 6 -8.39 -20.06 -1.38
C VAL A 6 -7.43 -19.55 -0.28
N LEU A 7 -7.93 -18.86 0.74
CA LEU A 7 -7.08 -18.37 1.84
C LEU A 7 -6.72 -19.44 2.87
N SER A 8 -7.54 -20.49 3.02
CA SER A 8 -7.24 -21.60 3.94
C SER A 8 -6.23 -22.60 3.38
N ARG A 9 -6.00 -22.61 2.06
CA ARG A 9 -4.99 -23.48 1.45
C ARG A 9 -3.57 -23.06 1.86
N PRO A 10 -2.66 -24.02 2.12
CA PRO A 10 -1.25 -23.75 2.41
C PRO A 10 -0.49 -23.41 1.12
N LEU A 11 -0.80 -22.25 0.55
CA LEU A 11 -0.10 -21.72 -0.63
C LEU A 11 1.40 -21.55 -0.35
N GLN A 12 2.22 -21.98 -1.31
CA GLN A 12 3.68 -21.81 -1.37
C GLN A 12 4.06 -20.44 -1.94
N THR A 13 3.17 -19.78 -2.67
CA THR A 13 3.35 -18.41 -3.14
C THR A 13 2.09 -17.60 -2.92
N MET A 14 2.16 -16.29 -3.11
CA MET A 14 0.97 -15.46 -3.23
C MET A 14 0.33 -15.62 -4.62
N PHE A 15 -0.80 -14.97 -4.86
CA PHE A 15 -1.65 -15.22 -6.03
C PHE A 15 -1.02 -14.91 -7.38
N TRP A 16 0.06 -14.12 -7.38
CA TRP A 16 0.80 -13.78 -8.59
C TRP A 16 2.21 -14.40 -8.62
N GLY A 17 2.49 -15.36 -7.74
CA GLY A 17 3.75 -16.12 -7.75
C GLY A 17 4.91 -15.43 -7.04
N ASN A 18 4.65 -14.50 -6.12
CA ASN A 18 5.67 -13.71 -5.41
C ASN A 18 6.47 -12.80 -6.37
N VAL A 19 5.79 -11.95 -7.14
CA VAL A 19 6.44 -11.05 -8.11
C VAL A 19 6.09 -9.58 -7.85
N GLY A 20 6.95 -8.65 -8.30
CA GLY A 20 6.70 -7.22 -8.13
C GLY A 20 6.52 -6.82 -6.66
N ASP A 21 5.50 -6.01 -6.33
CA ASP A 21 5.29 -5.54 -4.96
C ASP A 21 4.93 -6.65 -3.96
N GLU A 22 4.53 -7.85 -4.42
CA GLU A 22 4.32 -9.02 -3.54
C GLU A 22 5.63 -9.36 -2.82
N LEU A 23 6.77 -9.24 -3.49
CA LEU A 23 8.09 -9.46 -2.89
C LEU A 23 8.39 -8.46 -1.78
N LEU A 24 8.07 -7.18 -2.02
CA LEU A 24 8.24 -6.13 -1.01
C LEU A 24 7.37 -6.42 0.22
N ILE A 25 6.11 -6.77 0.01
CA ILE A 25 5.17 -7.06 1.09
C ILE A 25 5.64 -8.27 1.89
N LEU A 26 6.03 -9.34 1.21
CA LEU A 26 6.49 -10.58 1.85
C LEU A 26 7.81 -10.38 2.58
N ALA A 27 8.78 -9.66 2.01
CA ALA A 27 10.03 -9.34 2.68
C ALA A 27 9.79 -8.54 3.97
N TYR A 28 8.91 -7.53 3.91
CA TYR A 28 8.56 -6.73 5.07
C TYR A 28 7.85 -7.56 6.15
N LEU A 29 6.85 -8.36 5.76
CA LEU A 29 6.13 -9.23 6.69
C LEU A 29 7.03 -10.31 7.30
N SER A 30 8.02 -10.81 6.57
CA SER A 30 9.01 -11.76 7.08
C SER A 30 9.82 -11.16 8.23
N LYS A 31 10.32 -9.92 8.08
CA LYS A 31 11.00 -9.18 9.16
C LYS A 31 10.10 -8.97 10.37
N THR A 32 8.87 -8.48 10.16
CA THR A 32 7.98 -8.17 11.30
C THR A 32 7.46 -9.42 12.00
N LEU A 33 7.17 -10.50 11.26
CA LEU A 33 6.77 -11.81 11.82
C LEU A 33 7.83 -12.37 12.77
N LEU A 34 9.10 -12.20 12.42
CA LEU A 34 10.25 -12.67 13.22
C LEU A 34 10.70 -11.68 14.29
N GLY A 35 9.97 -10.59 14.50
CA GLY A 35 10.17 -9.65 15.60
C GLY A 35 11.10 -8.47 15.29
N ASN A 36 11.52 -8.32 14.04
CA ASN A 36 12.32 -7.18 13.60
C ASN A 36 11.40 -6.06 13.07
N LEU A 37 10.88 -5.24 13.98
CA LEU A 37 9.94 -4.15 13.67
C LEU A 37 10.62 -2.82 13.32
N GLY A 38 11.90 -2.64 13.61
CA GLY A 38 12.56 -1.33 13.48
C GLY A 38 13.34 -1.13 12.18
N HIS A 39 13.61 -2.22 11.45
CA HIS A 39 14.55 -2.24 10.35
C HIS A 39 13.88 -2.37 8.99
N ASP A 40 14.61 -1.97 7.95
CA ASP A 40 14.17 -2.13 6.56
C ASP A 40 14.01 -3.60 6.17
N PHE A 41 13.20 -3.85 5.14
CA PHE A 41 12.89 -5.20 4.69
C PHE A 41 14.06 -5.92 4.00
N TYR A 42 15.00 -5.18 3.41
CA TYR A 42 16.23 -5.75 2.83
C TYR A 42 17.52 -5.32 3.52
N TYR A 43 17.53 -4.26 4.32
CA TYR A 43 18.76 -3.69 4.88
C TYR A 43 18.66 -3.54 6.40
N ASP A 44 19.20 -4.49 7.16
CA ASP A 44 19.05 -4.48 8.64
C ASP A 44 19.73 -3.30 9.34
N TRP A 45 20.66 -2.60 8.69
CA TRP A 45 21.29 -1.40 9.26
C TRP A 45 20.52 -0.10 8.96
N LEU A 46 19.43 -0.17 8.19
CA LEU A 46 18.58 0.97 7.85
C LEU A 46 17.24 0.85 8.57
N PRO A 47 16.60 1.99 8.89
CA PRO A 47 15.24 1.99 9.40
C PRO A 47 14.26 1.67 8.27
N GLN A 48 13.00 1.47 8.63
CA GLN A 48 11.94 1.24 7.67
C GLN A 48 11.78 2.39 6.67
N PHE A 49 11.77 2.07 5.38
CA PHE A 49 11.49 3.02 4.31
C PHE A 49 9.98 3.24 4.08
N TYR A 50 9.17 2.20 4.32
CA TYR A 50 7.74 2.19 4.02
C TYR A 50 6.86 2.32 5.28
N PRO A 51 5.69 3.00 5.22
CA PRO A 51 4.74 3.12 6.34
C PRO A 51 4.47 1.79 7.05
N PRO A 52 4.69 1.73 8.37
CA PRO A 52 4.87 0.42 8.98
C PRO A 52 3.64 -0.16 9.64
N LEU A 53 2.57 0.62 9.86
CA LEU A 53 1.49 0.22 10.77
C LEU A 53 0.80 -1.08 10.32
N TYR A 54 0.50 -1.20 9.02
CA TYR A 54 -0.10 -2.43 8.49
C TYR A 54 0.80 -3.64 8.71
N PHE A 55 2.09 -3.51 8.41
CA PHE A 55 3.05 -4.61 8.48
C PHE A 55 3.40 -4.99 9.92
N TRP A 56 3.49 -4.01 10.82
CA TRP A 56 3.67 -4.23 12.26
C TRP A 56 2.50 -5.01 12.83
N LEU A 57 1.27 -4.52 12.63
CA LEU A 57 0.08 -5.19 13.17
C LEU A 57 -0.07 -6.58 12.55
N THR A 58 0.07 -6.70 11.22
CA THR A 58 -0.05 -7.98 10.53
C THR A 58 1.00 -8.98 11.02
N GLY A 59 2.28 -8.61 11.06
CA GLY A 59 3.35 -9.52 11.52
C GLY A 59 3.16 -9.96 12.99
N ILE A 60 2.81 -9.03 13.88
CA ILE A 60 2.58 -9.32 15.30
C ILE A 60 1.39 -10.27 15.48
N PHE A 61 0.25 -9.98 14.85
CA PHE A 61 -0.95 -10.81 14.99
C PHE A 61 -0.88 -12.12 14.22
N ALA A 62 -0.07 -12.21 13.16
CA ALA A 62 0.13 -13.43 12.40
C ALA A 62 1.07 -14.42 13.09
N LYS A 63 1.95 -13.97 13.99
CA LYS A 63 2.94 -14.81 14.68
C LYS A 63 2.42 -16.14 15.24
N PRO A 64 1.24 -16.23 15.89
CA PRO A 64 0.71 -17.51 16.36
C PRO A 64 0.09 -18.41 15.27
N PHE A 65 -0.16 -17.88 14.06
CA PHE A 65 -0.90 -18.58 12.99
C PHE A 65 -0.08 -18.82 11.72
N ALA A 66 1.05 -18.13 11.54
CA ALA A 66 1.84 -18.13 10.32
C ALA A 66 3.29 -18.54 10.57
N VAL A 67 3.78 -19.48 9.76
CA VAL A 67 5.18 -19.94 9.80
C VAL A 67 6.08 -19.09 8.91
N ASN A 68 5.51 -18.40 7.92
CA ASN A 68 6.21 -17.58 6.93
C ASN A 68 5.40 -16.33 6.54
N ALA A 69 5.98 -15.48 5.69
CA ALA A 69 5.36 -14.21 5.31
C ALA A 69 4.09 -14.38 4.46
N ILE A 70 3.97 -15.49 3.73
CA ILE A 70 2.78 -15.79 2.91
C ILE A 70 1.57 -16.06 3.81
N GLY A 71 1.77 -16.86 4.86
CA GLY A 71 0.76 -17.05 5.90
C GLY A 71 0.39 -15.73 6.58
N ALA A 72 1.40 -14.89 6.89
CA ALA A 72 1.17 -13.58 7.49
C ALA A 72 0.38 -12.64 6.56
N ALA A 73 0.67 -12.63 5.26
CA ALA A 73 -0.05 -11.82 4.28
C ALA A 73 -1.54 -12.19 4.24
N LYS A 74 -1.88 -13.48 4.30
CA LYS A 74 -3.28 -13.94 4.37
C LYS A 74 -3.99 -13.46 5.63
N VAL A 75 -3.32 -13.55 6.78
CA VAL A 75 -3.84 -12.99 8.05
C VAL A 75 -4.04 -11.49 7.91
N GLY A 76 -3.11 -10.78 7.27
CA GLY A 76 -3.20 -9.35 7.00
C GLY A 76 -4.42 -9.00 6.13
N VAL A 77 -4.64 -9.71 5.02
CA VAL A 77 -5.81 -9.51 4.15
C VAL A 77 -7.11 -9.77 4.92
N LEU A 78 -7.21 -10.88 5.67
CA LEU A 78 -8.39 -11.19 6.48
C LEU A 78 -8.64 -10.13 7.56
N GLY A 79 -7.58 -9.70 8.25
CA GLY A 79 -7.63 -8.64 9.24
C GLY A 79 -8.10 -7.32 8.65
N THR A 80 -7.60 -6.96 7.45
CA THR A 80 -8.06 -5.76 6.74
C THR A 80 -9.54 -5.87 6.38
N LEU A 81 -10.03 -7.01 5.88
CA LEU A 81 -11.45 -7.18 5.56
C LEU A 81 -12.34 -7.09 6.81
N PHE A 82 -11.88 -7.60 7.96
CA PHE A 82 -12.57 -7.44 9.23
C PHE A 82 -12.63 -5.97 9.65
N VAL A 83 -11.50 -5.26 9.59
CA VAL A 83 -11.41 -3.82 9.87
C VAL A 83 -12.19 -2.98 8.85
N TRP A 84 -12.39 -3.46 7.63
CA TRP A 84 -13.08 -2.74 6.57
C TRP A 84 -14.49 -2.30 6.96
N LEU A 85 -15.31 -3.26 7.43
CA LEU A 85 -16.68 -2.98 7.83
C LEU A 85 -16.75 -2.54 9.30
N LEU A 86 -16.10 -3.29 10.20
CA LEU A 86 -16.20 -3.01 11.64
C LEU A 86 -15.44 -1.75 12.01
N GLY A 87 -14.25 -1.53 11.44
CA GLY A 87 -13.49 -0.31 11.64
C GLY A 87 -14.25 0.91 11.11
N ALA A 88 -14.85 0.85 9.91
CA ALA A 88 -15.71 1.93 9.40
C ALA A 88 -16.90 2.20 10.35
N TYR A 89 -17.57 1.15 10.83
CA TYR A 89 -18.67 1.26 11.79
C TYR A 89 -18.23 1.87 13.13
N PHE A 90 -17.13 1.43 13.73
CA PHE A 90 -16.65 2.00 14.98
C PHE A 90 -16.12 3.43 14.80
N TYR A 91 -15.46 3.70 13.69
CA TYR A 91 -14.87 5.00 13.41
C TYR A 91 -15.94 6.09 13.28
N GLN A 92 -16.97 5.84 12.49
CA GLN A 92 -18.13 6.74 12.40
C GLN A 92 -18.88 6.83 13.73
N LYS A 93 -18.99 5.74 14.49
CA LYS A 93 -19.72 5.72 15.77
C LYS A 93 -19.04 6.62 16.79
N ILE A 94 -17.71 6.55 16.88
CA ILE A 94 -16.91 7.45 17.71
C ILE A 94 -17.18 8.89 17.30
N TRP A 95 -17.10 9.20 16.00
CA TRP A 95 -17.33 10.55 15.52
C TRP A 95 -18.76 11.05 15.79
N TRP A 96 -19.79 10.43 15.22
CA TRP A 96 -21.16 10.93 15.26
C TRP A 96 -21.86 10.74 16.59
N GLN A 97 -21.64 9.64 17.29
CA GLN A 97 -22.37 9.37 18.53
C GLN A 97 -21.66 9.93 19.77
N ARG A 98 -20.32 9.97 19.80
CA ARG A 98 -19.56 10.39 20.99
C ARG A 98 -18.98 11.81 20.89
N LEU A 99 -18.56 12.23 19.70
CA LEU A 99 -17.84 13.49 19.52
C LEU A 99 -18.74 14.61 18.99
N TYR A 100 -19.44 14.38 17.89
CA TYR A 100 -20.22 15.37 17.14
C TYR A 100 -21.69 15.39 17.60
N GLN A 101 -22.01 16.23 18.59
CA GLN A 101 -23.35 16.28 19.21
C GLN A 101 -24.34 17.21 18.50
N ASN A 102 -23.95 17.84 17.39
CA ASN A 102 -24.83 18.75 16.66
C ASN A 102 -25.73 17.95 15.72
N LYS A 103 -26.90 17.50 16.24
CA LYS A 103 -27.88 16.65 15.56
C LYS A 103 -28.66 17.42 14.48
N LEU A 104 -27.99 17.78 13.39
CA LEU A 104 -28.69 18.25 12.20
C LEU A 104 -28.97 17.03 11.33
N GLU A 105 -30.25 16.66 11.19
CA GLU A 105 -30.68 15.51 10.40
C GLU A 105 -29.97 15.49 9.03
N SER A 106 -28.96 14.63 8.94
CA SER A 106 -28.09 14.51 7.80
C SER A 106 -27.99 13.04 7.47
N ILE A 107 -27.99 12.72 6.18
CA ILE A 107 -27.78 11.35 5.66
C ILE A 107 -26.55 10.70 6.31
N LEU A 108 -25.49 11.48 6.56
CA LEU A 108 -24.26 11.02 7.21
C LEU A 108 -24.43 10.61 8.68
N GLU A 109 -25.53 10.93 9.35
CA GLU A 109 -25.78 10.47 10.73
C GLU A 109 -26.48 9.10 10.75
N LYS A 110 -27.00 8.65 9.60
CA LYS A 110 -27.71 7.38 9.50
C LYS A 110 -26.72 6.23 9.42
N ALA A 111 -26.93 5.20 10.24
CA ALA A 111 -26.09 4.00 10.26
C ALA A 111 -26.01 3.32 8.87
N TRP A 112 -27.12 3.35 8.10
CA TRP A 112 -27.16 2.77 6.75
C TRP A 112 -26.17 3.40 5.77
N PHE A 113 -25.87 4.69 5.88
CA PHE A 113 -24.84 5.32 5.04
C PHE A 113 -23.47 4.69 5.28
N TRP A 114 -23.11 4.49 6.56
CA TRP A 114 -21.83 3.93 6.95
C TRP A 114 -21.72 2.42 6.82
N PHE A 115 -22.85 1.73 6.63
CA PHE A 115 -22.87 0.35 6.20
C PHE A 115 -22.68 0.25 4.68
N LEU A 116 -23.43 1.06 3.92
CA LEU A 116 -23.43 1.03 2.46
C LEU A 116 -22.08 1.48 1.88
N TYR A 117 -21.50 2.55 2.42
CA TYR A 117 -20.26 3.13 1.91
C TYR A 117 -19.08 2.14 1.80
N PRO A 118 -18.62 1.51 2.90
CA PRO A 118 -17.49 0.58 2.82
C PRO A 118 -17.82 -0.66 1.98
N ILE A 119 -19.08 -1.11 1.94
CA ILE A 119 -19.52 -2.20 1.06
C ILE A 119 -19.37 -1.80 -0.40
N LEU A 120 -19.98 -0.69 -0.83
CA LEU A 120 -19.87 -0.24 -2.21
C LEU A 120 -18.41 0.02 -2.60
N TYR A 121 -17.58 0.47 -1.66
CA TYR A 121 -16.17 0.73 -1.96
C TYR A 121 -15.43 -0.59 -2.21
N PHE A 122 -15.66 -1.61 -1.36
CA PHE A 122 -15.15 -2.96 -1.59
C PHE A 122 -15.60 -3.51 -2.95
N LEU A 123 -16.88 -3.39 -3.28
CA LEU A 123 -17.45 -3.88 -4.55
C LEU A 123 -16.91 -3.13 -5.78
N SER A 124 -16.42 -1.89 -5.61
CA SER A 124 -15.89 -1.06 -6.69
C SER A 124 -14.42 -1.32 -7.04
N LEU A 125 -13.70 -2.11 -6.24
CA LEU A 125 -12.29 -2.43 -6.47
C LEU A 125 -12.14 -3.81 -7.12
N ASP A 126 -11.09 -4.00 -7.92
CA ASP A 126 -10.68 -5.35 -8.32
C ASP A 126 -10.17 -6.08 -7.08
N PHE A 127 -10.66 -7.29 -6.91
CA PHE A 127 -10.31 -8.13 -5.78
C PHE A 127 -8.80 -8.41 -5.69
N ALA A 128 -8.12 -8.49 -6.84
CA ALA A 128 -6.67 -8.62 -6.90
C ALA A 128 -5.96 -7.50 -6.10
N ASN A 129 -6.45 -6.27 -6.23
CA ASN A 129 -5.84 -5.11 -5.57
C ASN A 129 -6.16 -5.05 -4.07
N ILE A 130 -7.29 -5.60 -3.64
CA ILE A 130 -7.61 -5.75 -2.21
C ILE A 130 -6.68 -6.78 -1.55
N ILE A 131 -6.36 -7.88 -2.25
CA ILE A 131 -5.42 -8.88 -1.74
C ILE A 131 -3.98 -8.35 -1.75
N PHE A 132 -3.59 -7.70 -2.85
CA PHE A 132 -2.22 -7.27 -3.07
C PHE A 132 -1.86 -6.05 -2.23
N LYS A 133 -2.74 -5.05 -2.16
CA LYS A 133 -2.49 -3.76 -1.47
C LYS A 133 -3.62 -3.39 -0.51
N PRO A 134 -3.97 -4.27 0.45
CA PRO A 134 -5.06 -4.02 1.40
C PRO A 134 -4.85 -2.73 2.19
N TYR A 135 -3.59 -2.40 2.52
CA TYR A 135 -3.22 -1.21 3.29
C TYR A 135 -3.41 0.10 2.51
N GLU A 136 -3.22 0.12 1.20
CA GLU A 136 -3.51 1.30 0.35
C GLU A 136 -5.02 1.56 0.30
N ALA A 137 -5.79 0.49 0.08
CA ALA A 137 -7.24 0.58 -0.04
C ALA A 137 -7.92 0.97 1.28
N ILE A 138 -7.56 0.34 2.40
CA ILE A 138 -8.16 0.64 3.71
C ILE A 138 -7.80 2.05 4.20
N SER A 139 -6.58 2.51 3.93
CA SER A 139 -6.17 3.88 4.28
C SER A 139 -6.87 4.93 3.41
N ALA A 140 -7.19 4.61 2.15
CA ALA A 140 -8.00 5.48 1.29
C ALA A 140 -9.44 5.61 1.82
N LEU A 141 -10.07 4.48 2.19
CA LEU A 141 -11.39 4.45 2.85
C LEU A 141 -11.40 5.37 4.08
N PHE A 142 -10.49 5.14 5.02
CA PHE A 142 -10.43 5.94 6.25
C PHE A 142 -9.99 7.37 6.03
N GLY A 143 -9.12 7.65 5.06
CA GLY A 143 -8.71 9.01 4.68
C GLY A 143 -9.88 9.84 4.14
N VAL A 144 -10.75 9.25 3.34
CA VAL A 144 -12.00 9.88 2.87
C VAL A 144 -12.98 10.12 4.03
N MET A 145 -13.19 9.13 4.90
CA MET A 145 -14.02 9.31 6.10
C MET A 145 -13.50 10.45 6.99
N LEU A 146 -12.19 10.46 7.24
CA LEU A 146 -11.49 11.49 8.00
C LEU A 146 -11.72 12.88 7.41
N LEU A 147 -11.60 13.04 6.08
CA LEU A 147 -11.89 14.31 5.41
C LEU A 147 -13.37 14.70 5.50
N ALA A 148 -14.30 13.75 5.41
CA ALA A 148 -15.72 14.05 5.57
C ALA A 148 -16.05 14.56 6.99
N PHE A 149 -15.44 13.95 8.02
CA PHE A 149 -15.55 14.40 9.41
C PHE A 149 -14.90 15.76 9.61
N PHE A 150 -13.70 15.95 9.06
CA PHE A 150 -12.96 17.21 9.12
C PHE A 150 -13.75 18.34 8.46
N ALA A 151 -14.28 18.09 7.26
CA ALA A 151 -15.15 19.02 6.57
C ALA A 151 -16.33 19.37 7.47
N ARG A 152 -17.02 18.43 8.11
CA ARG A 152 -18.15 18.78 9.01
C ARG A 152 -17.73 19.57 10.25
N ALA A 153 -16.54 19.35 10.77
CA ALA A 153 -16.03 20.03 11.95
C ALA A 153 -15.58 21.46 11.67
N ILE A 154 -15.01 21.74 10.49
CA ILE A 154 -14.33 23.02 10.21
C ILE A 154 -15.25 24.24 10.24
N TRP A 155 -16.55 24.05 9.96
CA TRP A 155 -17.58 25.08 10.06
C TRP A 155 -18.07 25.34 11.49
N GLN A 156 -17.60 24.60 12.51
CA GLN A 156 -17.94 24.88 13.90
C GLN A 156 -17.07 25.98 14.51
N LYS A 157 -17.69 26.93 15.21
CA LYS A 157 -16.98 28.08 15.83
C LYS A 157 -15.98 27.65 16.90
N ASN A 158 -16.30 26.65 17.71
CA ASN A 158 -15.44 26.15 18.79
C ASN A 158 -15.22 24.65 18.63
N TRP A 159 -13.98 24.20 18.81
CA TRP A 159 -13.61 22.78 18.80
C TRP A 159 -13.29 22.33 20.22
N PRO A 160 -13.96 21.29 20.75
CA PRO A 160 -13.58 20.71 22.02
C PRO A 160 -12.25 19.94 21.89
N ARG A 161 -11.51 19.76 22.99
CA ARG A 161 -10.21 19.04 23.01
C ARG A 161 -10.28 17.66 22.34
N LYS A 162 -11.39 16.95 22.53
CA LYS A 162 -11.67 15.64 21.93
C LYS A 162 -11.63 15.62 20.40
N TYR A 163 -11.90 16.75 19.71
CA TYR A 163 -11.77 16.83 18.25
C TYR A 163 -10.31 16.80 17.83
N TYR A 164 -9.47 17.61 18.47
CA TYR A 164 -8.04 17.65 18.16
C TYR A 164 -7.39 16.29 18.37
N LEU A 165 -7.70 15.61 19.47
CA LEU A 165 -7.19 14.28 19.75
C LEU A 165 -7.67 13.25 18.73
N PHE A 166 -8.97 13.26 18.39
CA PHE A 166 -9.53 12.36 17.38
C PHE A 166 -8.88 12.54 16.01
N PHE A 167 -8.77 13.78 15.54
CA PHE A 167 -8.15 14.08 14.25
C PHE A 167 -6.66 13.76 14.27
N ALA A 168 -5.94 14.05 15.36
CA ALA A 168 -4.52 13.75 15.47
C ALA A 168 -4.25 12.25 15.39
N ILE A 169 -4.95 11.44 16.20
CA ILE A 169 -4.81 9.97 16.15
C ILE A 169 -5.21 9.44 14.78
N SER A 170 -6.33 9.91 14.21
CA SER A 170 -6.78 9.45 12.89
C SER A 170 -5.77 9.77 11.79
N VAL A 171 -5.24 10.99 11.75
CA VAL A 171 -4.21 11.42 10.81
C VAL A 171 -2.97 10.55 10.95
N SER A 172 -2.47 10.33 12.17
CA SER A 172 -1.31 9.48 12.42
C SER A 172 -1.55 8.04 11.96
N LEU A 173 -2.71 7.44 12.26
CA LEU A 173 -3.01 6.06 11.87
C LEU A 173 -3.11 5.91 10.34
N VAL A 174 -3.80 6.82 9.65
CA VAL A 174 -3.88 6.79 8.18
C VAL A 174 -2.48 7.00 7.57
N PHE A 175 -1.70 7.94 8.11
CA PHE A 175 -0.35 8.23 7.63
C PHE A 175 0.60 7.05 7.80
N LEU A 176 0.61 6.42 8.97
CA LEU A 176 1.44 5.25 9.27
C LEU A 176 0.96 3.98 8.54
N THR A 177 -0.29 3.95 8.07
CA THR A 177 -0.78 2.86 7.20
C THR A 177 -0.31 3.07 5.76
N PHE A 178 -0.47 4.30 5.23
CA PHE A 178 0.01 4.67 3.91
C PHE A 178 0.05 6.21 3.73
N TYR A 179 1.25 6.80 3.72
CA TYR A 179 1.40 8.26 3.72
C TYR A 179 1.01 8.92 2.39
N PHE A 180 0.99 8.18 1.28
CA PHE A 180 0.90 8.77 -0.07
C PHE A 180 -0.40 9.57 -0.27
N TRP A 181 -1.50 9.15 0.35
CA TRP A 181 -2.78 9.88 0.28
C TRP A 181 -2.68 11.32 0.76
N PHE A 182 -1.75 11.63 1.66
CA PHE A 182 -1.59 13.00 2.18
C PHE A 182 -1.14 14.02 1.14
N VAL A 183 -0.58 13.58 0.00
CA VAL A 183 -0.33 14.44 -1.17
C VAL A 183 -1.62 15.10 -1.67
N ILE A 184 -2.77 14.41 -1.55
CA ILE A 184 -4.08 14.93 -1.94
C ILE A 184 -4.89 15.41 -0.72
N LEU A 185 -4.83 14.69 0.41
CA LEU A 185 -5.63 15.01 1.60
C LEU A 185 -5.22 16.35 2.23
N ILE A 186 -3.93 16.70 2.27
CA ILE A 186 -3.46 17.96 2.88
C ILE A 186 -3.91 19.16 2.04
N PRO A 187 -3.68 19.23 0.72
CA PRO A 187 -4.22 20.30 -0.10
C PRO A 187 -5.74 20.38 -0.02
N THR A 188 -6.44 19.24 -0.01
CA THR A 188 -7.91 19.23 0.17
C THR A 188 -8.33 19.90 1.48
N ALA A 189 -7.70 19.55 2.60
CA ALA A 189 -7.97 20.16 3.89
C ALA A 189 -7.68 21.67 3.87
N PHE A 190 -6.61 22.11 3.21
CA PHE A 190 -6.28 23.52 3.04
C PHE A 190 -7.33 24.27 2.20
N PHE A 191 -7.76 23.73 1.06
CA PHE A 191 -8.83 24.33 0.25
C PHE A 191 -10.16 24.42 1.02
N LEU A 192 -10.51 23.40 1.82
CA LEU A 192 -11.68 23.47 2.70
C LEU A 192 -11.59 24.62 3.71
N ILE A 193 -10.41 24.89 4.26
CA ILE A 193 -10.17 26.04 5.14
C ILE A 193 -10.44 27.35 4.40
N VAL A 194 -9.84 27.53 3.23
CA VAL A 194 -10.01 28.75 2.43
C VAL A 194 -11.50 28.95 2.12
N LEU A 195 -12.19 27.91 1.65
CA LEU A 195 -13.62 27.97 1.34
C LEU A 195 -14.51 28.21 2.58
N SER A 196 -14.09 27.75 3.77
CA SER A 196 -14.84 28.00 5.02
C SER A 196 -14.86 29.48 5.41
N ASN A 197 -13.84 30.25 5.01
CA ASN A 197 -13.71 31.68 5.29
C ASN A 197 -14.68 32.54 4.47
N TYR A 198 -15.05 32.10 3.26
CA TYR A 198 -15.94 32.83 2.34
C TYR A 198 -17.43 32.51 2.49
N SER A 199 -17.83 31.67 3.45
CA SER A 199 -19.22 31.26 3.56
C SER A 199 -20.09 32.34 4.22
N ALA A 200 -21.27 32.60 3.66
CA ALA A 200 -22.27 33.58 4.12
C ALA A 200 -22.81 33.35 5.56
N PHE A 201 -22.46 32.24 6.22
CA PHE A 201 -22.90 31.88 7.56
C PHE A 201 -21.89 32.29 8.65
N GLY A 202 -21.42 33.54 8.63
CA GLY A 202 -20.58 34.11 9.69
C GLY A 202 -19.17 33.49 9.76
N GLY A 203 -18.51 33.42 8.59
CA GLY A 203 -17.20 32.80 8.35
C GLY A 203 -16.24 32.81 9.54
N ILE A 204 -15.75 31.61 9.90
CA ILE A 204 -14.68 31.48 10.89
C ILE A 204 -13.40 32.04 10.27
N ARG A 205 -12.73 32.95 10.98
CA ARG A 205 -11.49 33.59 10.51
C ARG A 205 -10.49 32.52 10.10
N LEU A 206 -9.94 32.63 8.90
CA LEU A 206 -8.87 31.78 8.33
C LEU A 206 -7.81 31.36 9.38
N GLY A 207 -7.32 32.33 10.17
CA GLY A 207 -6.31 32.10 11.20
C GLY A 207 -6.72 31.13 12.31
N VAL A 208 -8.02 31.03 12.65
CA VAL A 208 -8.51 30.04 13.62
C VAL A 208 -8.38 28.63 13.07
N ASN A 209 -8.77 28.42 11.81
CA ASN A 209 -8.69 27.10 11.18
C ASN A 209 -7.25 26.68 10.88
N LEU A 210 -6.37 27.61 10.52
CA LEU A 210 -4.93 27.34 10.41
C LEU A 210 -4.34 26.92 11.76
N LYS A 211 -4.68 27.64 12.86
CA LYS A 211 -4.28 27.22 14.22
C LYS A 211 -4.81 25.84 14.58
N ARG A 212 -5.99 25.45 14.11
CA ARG A 212 -6.54 24.12 14.35
C ARG A 212 -5.73 23.04 13.65
N ILE A 213 -5.40 23.20 12.37
CA ILE A 213 -4.55 22.25 11.66
C ILE A 213 -3.17 22.17 12.31
N LEU A 214 -2.56 23.31 12.66
CA LEU A 214 -1.26 23.30 13.34
C LEU A 214 -1.32 22.49 14.64
N LYS A 215 -2.38 22.65 15.44
CA LYS A 215 -2.59 21.84 16.66
C LYS A 215 -2.76 20.35 16.35
N ILE A 216 -3.54 19.99 15.33
CA ILE A 216 -3.69 18.58 14.90
C ILE A 216 -2.33 18.02 14.49
N PHE A 217 -1.57 18.75 13.67
CA PHE A 217 -0.24 18.36 13.21
C PHE A 217 0.72 18.13 14.39
N LEU A 218 0.84 19.10 15.31
CA LEU A 218 1.70 18.98 16.48
C LEU A 218 1.31 17.79 17.39
N LEU A 219 0.01 17.52 17.56
CA LEU A 219 -0.47 16.36 18.31
C LEU A 219 -0.28 15.03 17.57
N SER A 220 -0.23 15.04 16.24
CA SER A 220 0.01 13.85 15.40
C SER A 220 1.49 13.48 15.35
N LEU A 221 2.36 14.47 15.56
CA LEU A 221 3.81 14.37 15.37
C LEU A 221 4.45 13.25 16.19
N PRO A 222 4.15 13.03 17.49
CA PRO A 222 4.79 11.95 18.25
C PRO A 222 4.59 10.56 17.65
N LEU A 223 3.40 10.27 17.12
CA LEU A 223 3.10 9.00 16.48
C LEU A 223 3.74 8.89 15.10
N ILE A 224 3.71 9.97 14.31
CA ILE A 224 4.33 10.00 12.98
C ILE A 224 5.86 9.87 13.08
N LEU A 225 6.47 10.47 14.12
CA LEU A 225 7.91 10.43 14.36
C LEU A 225 8.44 9.03 14.68
N LEU A 226 7.59 8.09 15.12
CA LEU A 226 7.99 6.69 15.29
C LEU A 226 8.52 6.08 13.98
N PHE A 227 8.04 6.57 12.84
CA PHE A 227 8.47 6.16 11.51
C PHE A 227 9.38 7.21 10.85
N VAL A 228 8.92 8.47 10.80
CA VAL A 228 9.61 9.53 10.04
C VAL A 228 10.93 9.94 10.69
N GLY A 229 11.02 9.91 12.03
CA GLY A 229 12.24 10.31 12.75
C GLY A 229 13.46 9.47 12.36
N PRO A 230 13.41 8.13 12.54
CA PRO A 230 14.49 7.24 12.10
C PRO A 230 14.80 7.38 10.60
N LEU A 231 13.76 7.46 9.75
CA LEU A 231 13.92 7.58 8.31
C LEU A 231 14.70 8.85 7.93
N VAL A 232 14.30 10.01 8.44
CA VAL A 232 15.00 11.28 8.22
C VAL A 232 16.42 11.24 8.76
N TRP A 233 16.63 10.65 9.94
CA TRP A 233 17.97 10.47 10.51
C TRP A 233 18.87 9.64 9.59
N SER A 234 18.35 8.57 8.98
CA SER A 234 19.12 7.75 8.04
C SER A 234 19.54 8.55 6.81
N TYR A 235 18.69 9.45 6.31
CA TYR A 235 19.03 10.33 5.19
C TYR A 235 20.12 11.33 5.54
N PHE A 236 20.10 11.89 6.75
CA PHE A 236 21.19 12.76 7.22
C PHE A 236 22.50 11.98 7.39
N LYS A 237 22.44 10.75 7.91
CA LYS A 237 23.62 9.95 8.20
C LYS A 237 24.29 9.35 6.96
N TYR A 238 23.50 8.84 6.02
CA TYR A 238 23.98 8.06 4.88
C TYR A 238 23.80 8.77 3.53
N GLY A 239 23.06 9.88 3.48
CA GLY A 239 22.68 10.54 2.24
C GLY A 239 21.41 9.95 1.60
N ILE A 240 21.08 10.46 0.42
CA ILE A 240 19.92 10.04 -0.39
C ILE A 240 20.41 9.92 -1.83
N GLU A 241 20.20 8.76 -2.47
CA GLU A 241 20.62 8.57 -3.88
C GLU A 241 19.44 8.38 -4.82
N ASN A 242 18.38 7.69 -4.39
CA ASN A 242 17.29 7.30 -5.26
C ASN A 242 15.97 7.68 -4.61
N GLY A 243 15.26 8.69 -5.11
CA GLY A 243 13.83 8.80 -4.83
C GLY A 243 13.11 7.79 -5.72
N GLN A 244 12.68 6.64 -5.18
CA GLN A 244 11.91 5.56 -5.81
C GLN A 244 11.86 5.56 -7.35
N ALA A 245 12.56 4.59 -7.96
CA ALA A 245 12.72 4.35 -9.40
C ALA A 245 11.68 5.04 -10.29
N THR A 246 12.19 5.94 -11.10
CA THR A 246 11.45 6.77 -12.05
C THR A 246 11.23 5.99 -13.33
N HIS A 247 10.54 4.86 -13.26
CA HIS A 247 10.23 4.08 -14.43
C HIS A 247 9.04 4.73 -15.15
N PHE A 248 9.15 4.83 -16.47
CA PHE A 248 8.00 5.15 -17.30
C PHE A 248 7.16 3.88 -17.42
N VAL A 249 5.95 3.93 -16.86
CA VAL A 249 4.89 2.94 -17.08
C VAL A 249 3.84 3.66 -17.93
N ALA A 250 3.58 3.15 -19.13
CA ALA A 250 2.63 3.82 -20.03
C ALA A 250 1.23 3.90 -19.39
N GLU A 251 0.89 2.87 -18.61
CA GLU A 251 -0.35 2.77 -17.85
C GLU A 251 -0.51 3.87 -16.80
N ASP A 252 0.59 4.42 -16.27
CA ASP A 252 0.53 5.51 -15.29
C ASP A 252 0.01 6.83 -15.89
N PHE A 253 -0.02 6.93 -17.22
CA PHE A 253 -0.60 8.08 -17.94
C PHE A 253 -2.03 7.86 -18.40
N PHE A 254 -2.61 6.67 -18.20
CA PHE A 254 -4.00 6.42 -18.56
C PHE A 254 -4.91 7.36 -17.78
N SER A 255 -5.66 8.19 -18.51
CA SER A 255 -6.66 9.08 -17.92
C SER A 255 -7.71 8.24 -17.19
N PHE A 256 -8.04 8.62 -15.95
CA PHE A 256 -9.16 8.00 -15.27
C PHE A 256 -10.46 8.32 -16.00
N MET A 257 -10.96 7.33 -16.74
CA MET A 257 -12.21 7.41 -17.49
C MET A 257 -13.16 6.35 -16.94
N PRO A 258 -13.88 6.65 -15.84
CA PRO A 258 -14.70 5.66 -15.16
C PRO A 258 -15.83 5.12 -16.03
N TRP A 259 -16.16 5.78 -17.15
CA TRP A 259 -17.19 5.37 -18.12
C TRP A 259 -16.64 4.63 -19.35
N GLN A 260 -15.33 4.31 -19.42
CA GLN A 260 -14.74 3.68 -20.60
C GLN A 260 -15.33 2.29 -20.89
N ASN A 261 -15.59 1.50 -19.84
CA ASN A 261 -16.23 0.18 -19.95
C ASN A 261 -17.54 0.19 -19.18
N PHE A 262 -18.61 -0.43 -19.70
CA PHE A 262 -19.85 -0.55 -18.95
C PHE A 262 -19.72 -1.63 -17.87
N SER A 263 -19.57 -1.21 -16.62
CA SER A 263 -19.41 -2.10 -15.45
C SER A 263 -20.16 -1.54 -14.23
N LEU A 264 -20.36 -2.37 -13.20
CA LEU A 264 -20.94 -1.88 -11.94
C LEU A 264 -20.06 -0.77 -11.32
N GLN A 265 -18.74 -0.93 -11.38
CA GLN A 265 -17.79 0.09 -10.91
C GLN A 265 -18.06 1.44 -11.62
N SER A 266 -18.20 1.41 -12.94
CA SER A 266 -18.49 2.59 -13.77
C SER A 266 -19.81 3.26 -13.44
N LEU A 267 -20.86 2.46 -13.20
CA LEU A 267 -22.17 2.96 -12.76
C LEU A 267 -22.07 3.63 -11.38
N LEU A 268 -21.37 3.01 -10.42
CA LEU A 268 -21.18 3.58 -9.09
C LEU A 268 -20.38 4.89 -9.14
N PHE A 269 -19.34 4.96 -9.98
CA PHE A 269 -18.59 6.20 -10.20
C PHE A 269 -19.41 7.29 -10.85
N LEU A 270 -20.27 6.97 -11.82
CA LEU A 270 -21.20 7.92 -12.43
C LEU A 270 -22.22 8.46 -11.40
N LEU A 271 -22.79 7.58 -10.58
CA LEU A 271 -23.66 7.99 -9.45
C LEU A 271 -22.90 8.90 -8.47
N GLY A 272 -21.63 8.59 -8.23
CA GLY A 272 -20.72 9.43 -7.45
C GLY A 272 -20.59 10.83 -8.03
N LEU A 273 -20.27 10.95 -9.32
CA LEU A 273 -20.14 12.23 -10.03
C LEU A 273 -21.45 13.03 -10.02
N ILE A 274 -22.60 12.39 -10.28
CA ILE A 274 -23.91 13.02 -10.18
C ILE A 274 -24.14 13.56 -8.76
N SER A 275 -23.83 12.74 -7.74
CA SER A 275 -23.96 13.16 -6.34
C SER A 275 -23.06 14.34 -5.99
N LEU A 276 -21.82 14.36 -6.50
CA LEU A 276 -20.89 15.46 -6.29
C LEU A 276 -21.46 16.77 -6.82
N PHE A 277 -22.10 16.74 -8.00
CA PHE A 277 -22.73 17.90 -8.61
C PHE A 277 -24.00 18.34 -7.84
N VAL A 278 -24.95 17.41 -7.65
CA VAL A 278 -26.26 17.69 -7.04
C VAL A 278 -26.13 18.15 -5.59
N PHE A 279 -25.23 17.53 -4.82
CA PHE A 279 -25.07 17.81 -3.39
C PHE A 279 -23.79 18.60 -3.05
N TYR A 280 -23.16 19.26 -4.02
CA TYR A 280 -21.91 20.03 -3.84
C TYR A 280 -21.96 21.03 -2.65
N LYS A 281 -23.14 21.58 -2.36
CA LYS A 281 -23.33 22.51 -1.23
C LYS A 281 -23.14 21.84 0.15
N LYS A 282 -23.28 20.52 0.26
CA LYS A 282 -23.06 19.78 1.51
C LYS A 282 -21.56 19.63 1.78
N SER A 283 -21.09 20.02 2.96
CA SER A 283 -19.65 20.13 3.27
C SER A 283 -18.84 18.84 3.03
N ALA A 284 -19.39 17.68 3.39
CA ALA A 284 -18.72 16.40 3.14
C ALA A 284 -18.68 16.02 1.65
N ILE A 285 -19.71 16.36 0.88
CA ILE A 285 -19.70 16.12 -0.58
C ILE A 285 -18.75 17.08 -1.28
N LYS A 286 -18.68 18.33 -0.80
CA LYS A 286 -17.69 19.32 -1.25
C LYS A 286 -16.26 18.83 -1.04
N SER A 287 -15.94 18.24 0.11
CA SER A 287 -14.60 17.69 0.33
C SER A 287 -14.30 16.52 -0.62
N MET A 288 -15.27 15.65 -0.91
CA MET A 288 -15.09 14.60 -1.91
C MET A 288 -14.85 15.17 -3.31
N ALA A 289 -15.59 16.20 -3.71
CA ALA A 289 -15.38 16.88 -4.99
C ALA A 289 -13.95 17.44 -5.09
N LEU A 290 -13.43 18.05 -4.02
CA LEU A 290 -12.05 18.53 -3.98
C LEU A 290 -11.02 17.40 -4.09
N VAL A 291 -11.25 16.24 -3.45
CA VAL A 291 -10.37 15.07 -3.61
C VAL A 291 -10.32 14.65 -5.09
N VAL A 292 -11.47 14.55 -5.77
CA VAL A 292 -11.53 14.19 -7.18
C VAL A 292 -10.80 15.23 -8.05
N ILE A 293 -11.10 16.53 -7.87
CA ILE A 293 -10.48 17.63 -8.62
C ILE A 293 -8.96 17.65 -8.43
N LEU A 294 -8.48 17.52 -7.20
CA LEU A 294 -7.03 17.55 -6.91
C LEU A 294 -6.33 16.28 -7.39
N SER A 295 -7.02 15.14 -7.46
CA SER A 295 -6.48 13.93 -8.10
C SER A 295 -6.28 14.15 -9.61
N PHE A 296 -7.24 14.79 -10.29
CA PHE A 296 -7.07 15.22 -11.69
C PHE A 296 -5.96 16.25 -11.86
N ALA A 297 -5.89 17.26 -11.00
CA ALA A 297 -4.81 18.24 -11.05
C ALA A 297 -3.43 17.58 -10.87
N TYR A 298 -3.32 16.61 -9.96
CA TYR A 298 -2.11 15.81 -9.78
C TYR A 298 -1.73 15.02 -11.03
N GLN A 299 -2.69 14.35 -11.68
CA GLN A 299 -2.42 13.62 -12.92
C GLN A 299 -2.02 14.55 -14.08
N ILE A 300 -2.70 15.69 -14.24
CA ILE A 300 -2.35 16.69 -15.26
C ILE A 300 -0.94 17.24 -15.01
N PHE A 301 -0.60 17.53 -13.75
CA PHE A 301 0.75 17.97 -13.39
C PHE A 301 1.81 16.93 -13.78
N ASN A 302 1.58 15.64 -13.52
CA ASN A 302 2.49 14.57 -13.93
C ASN A 302 2.59 14.44 -15.46
N LEU A 303 1.48 14.59 -16.20
CA LEU A 303 1.47 14.63 -17.66
C LEU A 303 2.30 15.80 -18.21
N ILE A 304 2.19 16.98 -17.59
CA ILE A 304 2.98 18.16 -17.96
C ILE A 304 4.47 17.92 -17.67
N LEU A 305 4.82 17.40 -16.50
CA LEU A 305 6.21 17.07 -16.15
C LEU A 305 6.80 16.10 -17.19
N PHE A 306 6.06 15.06 -17.53
CA PHE A 306 6.46 14.09 -18.54
C PHE A 306 6.65 14.74 -19.92
N GLY A 307 5.70 15.56 -20.37
CA GLY A 307 5.80 16.30 -21.64
C GLY A 307 6.98 17.27 -21.71
N LEU A 308 7.47 17.73 -20.56
CA LEU A 308 8.68 18.57 -20.42
C LEU A 308 9.97 17.74 -20.26
N GLY A 309 9.90 16.41 -20.35
CA GLY A 309 11.05 15.52 -20.20
C GLY A 309 11.48 15.25 -18.75
N PHE A 310 10.73 15.75 -17.76
CA PHE A 310 10.97 15.44 -16.35
C PHE A 310 10.36 14.09 -15.97
N LYS A 311 10.96 13.47 -14.95
CA LYS A 311 10.44 12.24 -14.35
C LYS A 311 9.13 12.56 -13.59
N PRO A 312 8.03 11.83 -13.82
CA PRO A 312 6.80 12.04 -13.07
C PRO A 312 7.01 11.68 -11.59
N VAL A 313 6.27 12.34 -10.70
CA VAL A 313 6.38 12.15 -9.25
C VAL A 313 5.78 10.80 -8.82
N GLN A 314 4.77 10.29 -9.54
CA GLN A 314 4.18 8.92 -9.54
C GLN A 314 2.76 9.02 -10.15
N ALA A 315 2.58 8.72 -11.44
CA ALA A 315 1.29 8.99 -12.10
C ALA A 315 0.23 7.89 -11.81
N SER A 316 -1.06 8.22 -12.02
CA SER A 316 -2.29 7.40 -11.81
C SER A 316 -2.70 6.91 -10.40
N LYS A 317 -1.79 6.66 -9.44
CA LYS A 317 -2.12 6.00 -8.14
C LYS A 317 -3.35 6.53 -7.37
N PRO A 318 -3.58 7.86 -7.24
CA PRO A 318 -4.73 8.38 -6.47
C PRO A 318 -6.09 7.90 -7.00
N PHE A 319 -6.20 7.63 -8.30
CA PHE A 319 -7.47 7.29 -8.92
C PHE A 319 -7.99 5.91 -8.52
N TYR A 320 -7.08 4.95 -8.42
CA TYR A 320 -7.45 3.57 -8.16
C TYR A 320 -8.13 3.41 -6.80
N PHE A 321 -7.53 3.96 -5.74
CA PHE A 321 -8.04 3.82 -4.38
C PHE A 321 -8.73 5.08 -3.85
N LEU A 322 -8.05 6.23 -3.82
CA LEU A 322 -8.52 7.41 -3.12
C LEU A 322 -9.68 8.11 -3.82
N THR A 323 -9.60 8.32 -5.14
CA THR A 323 -10.69 8.90 -5.93
C THR A 323 -11.89 7.96 -5.97
N SER A 324 -11.67 6.65 -6.14
CA SER A 324 -12.72 5.63 -6.00
C SER A 324 -13.42 5.74 -4.65
N ALA A 325 -12.68 5.81 -3.54
CA ALA A 325 -13.26 5.99 -2.21
C ALA A 325 -14.10 7.26 -2.10
N ALA A 326 -13.66 8.37 -2.69
CA ALA A 326 -14.40 9.65 -2.67
C ALA A 326 -15.68 9.61 -3.54
N LEU A 327 -15.61 9.02 -4.73
CA LEU A 327 -16.77 8.85 -5.61
C LEU A 327 -17.81 7.92 -5.00
N ILE A 328 -17.37 6.80 -4.40
CA ILE A 328 -18.27 5.86 -3.75
C ILE A 328 -18.89 6.46 -2.48
N PHE A 329 -18.17 7.30 -1.74
CA PHE A 329 -18.75 8.07 -0.64
C PHE A 329 -19.92 8.93 -1.13
N ALA A 330 -19.72 9.63 -2.25
CA ALA A 330 -20.76 10.45 -2.88
C ALA A 330 -21.91 9.58 -3.42
N ALA A 331 -21.62 8.48 -4.11
CA ALA A 331 -22.64 7.55 -4.62
C ALA A 331 -23.53 7.01 -3.48
N SER A 332 -22.90 6.62 -2.36
CA SER A 332 -23.60 6.17 -1.16
C SER A 332 -24.53 7.24 -0.60
N TYR A 333 -24.13 8.52 -0.66
CA TYR A 333 -24.96 9.64 -0.22
C TYR A 333 -26.22 9.77 -1.09
N LEU A 334 -26.06 9.72 -2.41
CA LEU A 334 -27.18 9.79 -3.37
C LEU A 334 -28.13 8.59 -3.24
N LEU A 335 -27.59 7.39 -3.06
CA LEU A 335 -28.39 6.18 -2.90
C LEU A 335 -29.23 6.22 -1.61
N VAL A 336 -28.64 6.63 -0.49
CA VAL A 336 -29.39 6.79 0.77
C VAL A 336 -30.41 7.93 0.66
N TYR A 337 -30.07 9.02 -0.04
CA TYR A 337 -31.04 10.10 -0.33
C TYR A 337 -32.25 9.57 -1.10
N PHE A 338 -32.03 8.82 -2.18
CA PHE A 338 -33.13 8.25 -2.97
C PHE A 338 -33.92 7.22 -2.19
N TYR A 339 -33.25 6.36 -1.42
CA TYR A 339 -33.93 5.43 -0.52
C TYR A 339 -34.91 6.17 0.39
N GLN A 340 -34.45 7.23 1.09
CA GLN A 340 -35.31 8.02 1.98
C GLN A 340 -36.45 8.73 1.23
N LYS A 341 -36.18 9.24 0.03
CA LYS A 341 -37.19 9.94 -0.78
C LYS A 341 -38.29 9.01 -1.30
N TYR A 342 -37.97 7.73 -1.53
CA TYR A 342 -38.86 6.78 -2.22
C TYR A 342 -39.20 5.52 -1.40
N GLU A 343 -38.86 5.48 -0.12
CA GLU A 343 -39.09 4.32 0.76
C GLU A 343 -40.57 3.88 0.78
N ASN A 344 -41.49 4.84 0.66
CA ASN A 344 -42.95 4.64 0.71
C ASN A 344 -43.57 4.06 -0.58
N ILE A 345 -42.79 3.77 -1.63
CA ILE A 345 -43.32 3.12 -2.84
C ILE A 345 -43.56 1.63 -2.54
N LYS A 346 -44.78 1.14 -2.84
CA LYS A 346 -45.29 -0.21 -2.50
C LYS A 346 -44.36 -1.39 -2.87
N TYR A 347 -43.48 -1.21 -3.85
CA TYR A 347 -42.55 -2.24 -4.34
C TYR A 347 -41.07 -1.84 -4.28
N SER A 348 -40.71 -0.75 -3.60
CA SER A 348 -39.33 -0.23 -3.52
C SER A 348 -38.33 -1.31 -3.09
N LYS A 349 -38.65 -2.09 -2.06
CA LYS A 349 -37.80 -3.17 -1.54
C LYS A 349 -37.61 -4.33 -2.52
N ALA A 350 -38.66 -4.72 -3.23
CA ALA A 350 -38.60 -5.79 -4.23
C ALA A 350 -37.75 -5.36 -5.43
N ILE A 351 -37.97 -4.13 -5.93
CA ILE A 351 -37.19 -3.55 -7.03
C ILE A 351 -35.72 -3.42 -6.64
N LEU A 352 -35.41 -2.93 -5.44
CA LEU A 352 -34.04 -2.84 -4.94
C LEU A 352 -33.37 -4.21 -4.82
N SER A 353 -34.11 -5.23 -4.39
CA SER A 353 -33.58 -6.60 -4.28
C SER A 353 -33.28 -7.20 -5.65
N ILE A 354 -34.15 -6.97 -6.64
CA ILE A 354 -33.94 -7.41 -8.03
C ILE A 354 -32.73 -6.68 -8.62
N ILE A 355 -32.64 -5.36 -8.46
CA ILE A 355 -31.47 -4.58 -8.90
C ILE A 355 -30.20 -5.11 -8.24
N PHE A 356 -30.22 -5.39 -6.94
CA PHE A 356 -29.06 -5.95 -6.23
C PHE A 356 -28.65 -7.31 -6.80
N ILE A 357 -29.60 -8.23 -7.03
CA ILE A 357 -29.32 -9.55 -7.61
C ILE A 357 -28.73 -9.38 -9.02
N LEU A 358 -29.34 -8.56 -9.87
CA LEU A 358 -28.87 -8.31 -11.24
C LEU A 358 -27.47 -7.70 -11.26
N LEU A 359 -27.19 -6.73 -10.38
CA LEU A 359 -25.88 -6.09 -10.29
C LEU A 359 -24.84 -6.97 -9.60
N SER A 360 -25.24 -7.93 -8.77
CA SER A 360 -24.30 -8.85 -8.11
C SER A 360 -23.52 -9.68 -9.12
N GLY A 361 -24.14 -10.09 -10.23
CA GLY A 361 -23.45 -10.81 -11.31
C GLY A 361 -22.36 -10.00 -12.02
N LEU A 362 -22.35 -8.67 -11.86
CA LEU A 362 -21.33 -7.77 -12.42
C LEU A 362 -20.19 -7.49 -11.43
N LEU A 363 -20.14 -8.17 -10.28
CA LEU A 363 -19.09 -7.96 -9.30
C LEU A 363 -17.76 -8.58 -9.77
N PRO A 364 -16.65 -7.81 -9.73
CA PRO A 364 -15.34 -8.30 -10.17
C PRO A 364 -14.79 -9.45 -9.30
N HIS A 365 -15.46 -9.74 -8.19
CA HIS A 365 -15.08 -10.76 -7.22
C HIS A 365 -15.52 -12.17 -7.64
N PHE A 366 -16.61 -12.30 -8.40
CA PHE A 366 -17.14 -13.62 -8.77
C PHE A 366 -16.24 -14.35 -9.76
N SER A 367 -15.64 -13.63 -10.71
CA SER A 367 -14.75 -14.19 -11.72
C SER A 367 -13.28 -14.27 -11.31
N PHE A 368 -12.90 -13.79 -10.12
CA PHE A 368 -11.48 -13.71 -9.73
C PHE A 368 -10.78 -15.07 -9.75
N ILE A 369 -11.40 -16.11 -9.19
CA ILE A 369 -10.82 -17.47 -9.17
C ILE A 369 -10.91 -18.13 -10.54
N GLU A 370 -11.81 -17.66 -11.41
CA GLU A 370 -11.97 -18.16 -12.77
C GLU A 370 -10.94 -17.53 -13.73
N LYS A 371 -10.17 -16.51 -13.29
CA LYS A 371 -9.08 -15.93 -14.07
C LYS A 371 -8.02 -17.01 -14.36
N PRO A 372 -7.67 -17.27 -15.65
CA PRO A 372 -6.72 -18.31 -16.01
C PRO A 372 -5.36 -18.21 -15.31
N GLU A 373 -4.90 -16.97 -15.05
CA GLU A 373 -3.64 -16.70 -14.38
C GLU A 373 -3.67 -17.16 -12.92
N VAL A 374 -4.79 -16.92 -12.22
CA VAL A 374 -4.99 -17.34 -10.84
C VAL A 374 -5.07 -18.87 -10.74
N LEU A 375 -5.79 -19.52 -11.66
CA LEU A 375 -5.85 -20.99 -11.71
C LEU A 375 -4.48 -21.62 -11.97
N LYS A 376 -3.74 -21.11 -12.96
CA LYS A 376 -2.37 -21.57 -13.25
C LYS A 376 -1.46 -21.41 -12.05
N GLN A 377 -1.56 -20.30 -11.33
CA GLN A 377 -0.76 -20.08 -10.13
C GLN A 377 -1.15 -21.07 -9.02
N ILE A 378 -2.44 -21.31 -8.79
CA ILE A 378 -2.91 -22.30 -7.82
C ILE A 378 -2.39 -23.69 -8.17
N GLU A 379 -2.40 -24.08 -9.45
CA GLU A 379 -1.86 -25.35 -9.92
C GLU A 379 -0.34 -25.44 -9.71
N ALA A 380 0.40 -24.39 -10.03
CA ALA A 380 1.85 -24.30 -9.79
C ALA A 380 2.19 -24.46 -8.30
N ASP A 381 1.35 -23.91 -7.43
CA ASP A 381 1.51 -23.96 -5.97
C ASP A 381 1.24 -25.33 -5.34
N LEU A 382 0.65 -26.28 -6.09
CA LEU A 382 0.53 -27.67 -5.65
C LEU A 382 1.87 -28.39 -5.63
N VAL A 383 2.86 -27.90 -6.38
CA VAL A 383 4.22 -28.43 -6.42
C VAL A 383 5.06 -27.75 -5.34
N LYS A 384 5.85 -28.52 -4.60
CA LYS A 384 6.72 -27.96 -3.56
C LYS A 384 7.69 -26.94 -4.18
N SER A 385 7.68 -25.71 -3.68
CA SER A 385 8.54 -24.63 -4.17
C SER A 385 10.01 -24.97 -3.94
N LYS A 386 10.83 -24.84 -4.99
CA LYS A 386 12.30 -24.99 -4.89
C LYS A 386 12.91 -23.96 -3.95
N ILE A 387 12.36 -22.75 -3.92
CA ILE A 387 12.79 -21.67 -3.03
C ILE A 387 12.45 -21.99 -1.57
N ALA A 388 11.29 -22.59 -1.30
CA ALA A 388 10.95 -23.05 0.05
C ALA A 388 11.93 -24.13 0.55
N ILE A 389 12.30 -25.08 -0.32
CA ILE A 389 13.31 -26.10 0.02
C ILE A 389 14.68 -25.44 0.31
N LEU A 390 15.11 -24.51 -0.54
CA LEU A 390 16.35 -23.76 -0.32
C LEU A 390 16.33 -22.98 0.99
N ALA A 391 15.18 -22.39 1.35
CA ALA A 391 14.99 -21.71 2.62
C ALA A 391 15.18 -22.66 3.81
N ASP A 392 14.52 -23.82 3.79
CA ASP A 392 14.67 -24.81 4.84
C ASP A 392 16.12 -25.30 4.96
N ASP A 393 16.77 -25.59 3.83
CA ASP A 393 18.18 -26.01 3.78
C ASP A 393 19.11 -24.92 4.35
N LEU A 394 18.95 -23.66 3.92
CA LEU A 394 19.75 -22.53 4.39
C LEU A 394 19.60 -22.32 5.90
N LYS A 395 18.36 -22.36 6.41
CA LYS A 395 18.08 -22.21 7.84
C LYS A 395 18.75 -23.30 8.68
N ASN A 396 18.83 -24.52 8.16
CA ASN A 396 19.47 -25.64 8.85
C ASN A 396 21.00 -25.54 8.83
N ILE A 397 21.57 -25.10 7.71
CA ILE A 397 23.03 -25.04 7.50
C ILE A 397 23.65 -23.79 8.13
N VAL A 398 22.91 -22.67 8.12
CA VAL A 398 23.32 -21.39 8.71
C VAL A 398 22.24 -20.93 9.69
N PRO A 399 22.19 -21.49 10.92
CA PRO A 399 21.13 -21.18 11.89
C PRO A 399 21.03 -19.69 12.28
N ASP A 400 22.13 -18.95 12.21
CA ASP A 400 22.21 -17.51 12.50
C ASP A 400 22.25 -16.64 11.24
N TYR A 401 21.65 -17.10 10.14
CA TYR A 401 21.56 -16.41 8.83
C TYR A 401 21.18 -14.91 8.92
N GLN A 402 20.41 -14.52 9.94
CA GLN A 402 19.95 -13.13 10.16
C GLN A 402 21.08 -12.16 10.52
N LYS A 403 22.22 -12.65 11.01
CA LYS A 403 23.37 -11.81 11.38
C LYS A 403 24.24 -11.42 10.18
N TYR A 404 24.01 -12.06 9.04
CA TYR A 404 24.83 -11.91 7.86
C TYR A 404 24.22 -10.90 6.88
N THR A 405 25.09 -10.18 6.19
CA THR A 405 24.80 -9.35 5.02
C THR A 405 25.13 -10.18 3.79
N TRP A 406 24.07 -10.56 3.08
CA TRP A 406 24.09 -11.48 1.96
C TRP A 406 24.35 -10.75 0.64
N LEU A 407 25.24 -11.26 -0.19
CA LEU A 407 25.25 -10.95 -1.61
C LEU A 407 24.51 -12.07 -2.36
N SER A 408 23.42 -11.69 -3.02
CA SER A 408 22.61 -12.58 -3.85
C SER A 408 21.98 -11.78 -4.98
N SER A 409 21.71 -12.46 -6.09
CA SER A 409 20.89 -11.92 -7.17
C SER A 409 19.79 -12.93 -7.52
N GLY A 410 18.57 -12.47 -7.73
CA GLY A 410 17.48 -13.34 -8.20
C GLY A 410 16.86 -14.28 -7.15
N SER A 411 17.18 -14.13 -5.86
CA SER A 411 16.54 -14.90 -4.77
C SER A 411 15.56 -14.07 -3.94
N SER A 412 14.96 -13.01 -4.50
CA SER A 412 14.08 -12.11 -3.74
C SER A 412 12.89 -12.85 -3.11
N GLU A 413 12.40 -13.90 -3.77
CA GLU A 413 11.35 -14.80 -3.27
C GLU A 413 11.74 -15.52 -1.97
N LEU A 414 13.04 -15.68 -1.70
CA LEU A 414 13.54 -16.30 -0.47
C LEU A 414 13.08 -15.52 0.77
N ASN A 415 12.88 -14.20 0.63
CA ASN A 415 12.38 -13.37 1.73
C ASN A 415 10.93 -13.61 2.10
N ALA A 416 10.18 -14.34 1.28
CA ALA A 416 8.87 -14.84 1.68
C ALA A 416 8.96 -15.88 2.81
N TYR A 417 10.14 -16.49 2.99
CA TYR A 417 10.38 -17.58 3.94
C TYR A 417 11.43 -17.23 5.00
N LEU A 418 12.47 -16.46 4.65
CA LEU A 418 13.58 -16.09 5.53
C LEU A 418 13.98 -14.63 5.37
N PRO A 419 14.04 -13.81 6.43
CA PRO A 419 14.33 -12.39 6.33
C PRO A 419 15.84 -12.13 6.17
N LEU A 420 16.37 -12.31 4.97
CA LEU A 420 17.78 -12.03 4.72
C LEU A 420 18.05 -10.53 4.65
N SER A 421 19.20 -10.10 5.17
CA SER A 421 19.74 -8.76 4.96
C SER A 421 20.65 -8.80 3.74
N TYR A 422 20.46 -7.92 2.77
CA TYR A 422 21.24 -7.93 1.53
C TYR A 422 22.24 -6.79 1.51
N TYR A 423 23.43 -7.01 0.96
CA TYR A 423 24.35 -5.93 0.62
C TYR A 423 23.73 -4.97 -0.40
N LEU A 424 23.04 -5.53 -1.38
CA LEU A 424 22.34 -4.85 -2.45
C LEU A 424 21.09 -5.67 -2.81
N ALA A 425 19.92 -5.06 -2.75
CA ALA A 425 18.68 -5.71 -3.15
C ALA A 425 18.69 -6.00 -4.66
N ASN A 426 17.91 -7.00 -5.08
CA ASN A 426 17.81 -7.39 -6.49
C ASN A 426 17.29 -6.27 -7.41
N SER A 427 16.54 -5.30 -6.87
CA SER A 427 15.95 -4.20 -7.62
C SER A 427 16.13 -2.88 -6.88
N VAL A 428 16.53 -1.85 -7.63
CA VAL A 428 16.63 -0.47 -7.11
C VAL A 428 15.28 0.06 -6.63
N HIS A 429 14.16 -0.44 -7.17
CA HIS A 429 12.82 0.04 -6.82
C HIS A 429 12.41 -0.29 -5.39
N PHE A 430 12.84 -1.46 -4.91
CA PHE A 430 12.56 -1.92 -3.56
C PHE A 430 13.71 -1.60 -2.60
N SER A 431 14.54 -0.63 -2.97
CA SER A 431 15.74 -0.31 -2.23
C SER A 431 15.56 0.95 -1.39
N HIS A 432 15.97 0.90 -0.13
CA HIS A 432 15.99 2.07 0.74
C HIS A 432 16.84 3.20 0.12
N HIS A 433 16.33 4.44 0.11
CA HIS A 433 16.99 5.56 -0.58
C HIS A 433 18.39 5.90 -0.03
N ALA A 434 18.61 5.61 1.25
CA ALA A 434 19.85 5.82 1.98
C ALA A 434 20.90 4.69 1.81
N VAL A 435 20.61 3.65 1.03
CA VAL A 435 21.55 2.52 0.87
C VAL A 435 22.71 2.83 -0.08
N LEU A 436 22.56 3.87 -0.92
CA LEU A 436 23.50 4.21 -1.98
C LEU A 436 23.68 3.05 -2.98
N PHE A 437 22.55 2.58 -3.53
CA PHE A 437 22.45 1.48 -4.48
C PHE A 437 23.46 1.56 -5.64
N SER A 438 23.58 2.69 -6.33
CA SER A 438 24.45 2.78 -7.52
C SER A 438 25.92 2.71 -7.12
N GLN A 439 26.31 3.35 -6.03
CA GLN A 439 27.67 3.26 -5.50
C GLN A 439 28.03 1.81 -5.11
N ARG A 440 27.10 1.08 -4.49
CA ARG A 440 27.30 -0.34 -4.15
C ARG A 440 27.35 -1.22 -5.39
N LEU A 441 26.49 -0.97 -6.39
CA LEU A 441 26.50 -1.66 -7.67
C LEU A 441 27.82 -1.44 -8.42
N ASP A 442 28.33 -0.21 -8.44
CA ASP A 442 29.60 0.14 -9.10
C ASP A 442 30.80 -0.55 -8.45
N LYS A 443 30.81 -0.69 -7.12
CA LYS A 443 31.84 -1.49 -6.41
C LYS A 443 31.81 -2.95 -6.86
N LEU A 444 30.62 -3.55 -6.95
CA LEU A 444 30.47 -4.91 -7.45
C LEU A 444 30.91 -5.04 -8.92
N LYS A 445 30.60 -4.05 -9.77
CA LYS A 445 31.07 -4.01 -11.17
C LYS A 445 32.59 -3.97 -11.29
N LYS A 446 33.26 -3.28 -10.37
CA LYS A 446 34.72 -3.26 -10.25
C LYS A 446 35.30 -4.53 -9.62
N ARG A 447 34.46 -5.52 -9.30
CA ARG A 447 34.83 -6.78 -8.62
C ARG A 447 35.42 -6.57 -7.23
N GLU A 448 35.08 -5.46 -6.58
CA GLU A 448 35.49 -5.14 -5.22
C GLU A 448 34.46 -5.70 -4.23
N LEU A 449 34.76 -6.86 -3.62
CA LEU A 449 33.94 -7.42 -2.56
C LEU A 449 34.11 -6.59 -1.29
N SER A 450 33.04 -5.89 -0.89
CA SER A 450 33.03 -5.09 0.33
C SER A 450 33.25 -5.98 1.57
N GLN A 451 33.97 -5.44 2.55
CA GLN A 451 34.11 -6.10 3.86
C GLN A 451 32.76 -6.30 4.57
N GLU A 452 31.73 -5.52 4.21
CA GLU A 452 30.37 -5.66 4.73
C GLU A 452 29.71 -6.98 4.30
N ILE A 453 30.16 -7.60 3.21
CA ILE A 453 29.62 -8.86 2.70
C ILE A 453 30.28 -10.01 3.46
N ASN A 454 29.46 -10.79 4.16
CA ASN A 454 29.93 -11.92 4.98
C ASN A 454 29.20 -13.24 4.68
N ALA A 455 28.20 -13.21 3.79
CA ALA A 455 27.57 -14.41 3.24
C ALA A 455 27.26 -14.22 1.76
N LEU A 456 27.33 -15.32 0.99
CA LEU A 456 27.01 -15.34 -0.44
C LEU A 456 25.97 -16.43 -0.70
N LEU A 457 24.98 -16.10 -1.51
CA LEU A 457 24.04 -17.05 -2.09
C LEU A 457 24.12 -16.90 -3.61
N LEU A 458 24.79 -17.86 -4.26
CA LEU A 458 25.13 -17.81 -5.68
C LEU A 458 24.44 -18.95 -6.43
N TYR A 459 24.12 -18.70 -7.71
CA TYR A 459 23.59 -19.71 -8.61
C TYR A 459 24.64 -20.05 -9.67
N ASP A 460 25.01 -21.33 -9.77
CA ASP A 460 25.91 -21.86 -10.81
C ASP A 460 25.09 -22.41 -11.96
N ASP A 461 25.04 -21.69 -13.08
CA ASP A 461 24.27 -22.11 -14.25
C ASP A 461 24.93 -23.23 -15.05
N GLY A 462 26.16 -23.62 -14.68
CA GLY A 462 26.96 -24.65 -15.35
C GLY A 462 27.38 -24.30 -16.79
N ARG A 463 27.06 -23.09 -17.28
CA ARG A 463 27.37 -22.64 -18.64
C ARG A 463 28.62 -21.78 -18.67
N ASN A 464 28.86 -20.99 -17.62
CA ASN A 464 30.08 -20.22 -17.45
C ASN A 464 31.00 -20.92 -16.44
N SER A 465 32.10 -21.50 -16.93
CA SER A 465 33.03 -22.24 -16.07
C SER A 465 33.74 -21.34 -15.06
N ASP A 466 33.97 -20.07 -15.41
CA ASP A 466 34.95 -19.23 -14.71
C ASP A 466 34.32 -18.14 -13.82
N ASP A 467 33.04 -17.82 -14.02
CA ASP A 467 32.34 -16.72 -13.34
C ASP A 467 31.01 -17.17 -12.72
N TYR A 468 30.65 -16.56 -11.58
CA TYR A 468 29.28 -16.52 -11.09
C TYR A 468 28.60 -15.25 -11.60
N ILE A 469 27.35 -15.36 -12.05
CA ILE A 469 26.59 -14.25 -12.63
C ILE A 469 25.61 -13.71 -11.59
N LEU A 470 25.71 -12.41 -11.29
CA LEU A 470 24.73 -11.68 -10.49
C LEU A 470 23.88 -10.76 -11.38
N ASN A 471 22.57 -10.85 -11.27
CA ASN A 471 21.63 -10.03 -12.05
C ASN A 471 20.89 -9.02 -11.18
N PHE A 472 21.01 -7.72 -11.49
CA PHE A 472 20.29 -6.66 -10.78
C PHE A 472 19.37 -5.90 -11.73
N TRP A 473 18.16 -5.59 -11.29
CA TRP A 473 17.23 -4.76 -12.04
C TRP A 473 17.45 -3.28 -11.69
N VAL A 474 17.82 -2.49 -12.70
CA VAL A 474 18.12 -1.06 -12.57
C VAL A 474 17.19 -0.22 -13.42
N ASP A 475 17.00 1.04 -13.02
CA ASP A 475 16.20 2.01 -13.76
C ASP A 475 16.87 2.37 -15.11
N ASN A 476 16.06 2.52 -16.15
CA ASN A 476 16.46 2.86 -17.52
C ASN A 476 15.53 3.91 -18.14
N TYR A 477 15.07 4.88 -17.35
CA TYR A 477 14.13 5.92 -17.80
C TYR A 477 14.56 6.59 -19.12
N PRO A 478 13.63 6.82 -20.08
CA PRO A 478 12.20 6.46 -20.06
C PRO A 478 11.89 5.04 -20.58
N ASN A 479 12.90 4.19 -20.80
CA ASN A 479 12.74 2.86 -21.38
C ASN A 479 12.44 1.78 -20.32
N GLY A 480 11.73 2.14 -19.24
CA GLY A 480 11.44 1.25 -18.12
C GLY A 480 12.69 0.91 -17.30
N GLY A 481 12.95 -0.39 -17.10
CA GLY A 481 14.15 -0.88 -16.42
C GLY A 481 14.93 -1.88 -17.26
N LYS A 482 16.15 -2.17 -16.85
CA LYS A 482 17.04 -3.15 -17.50
C LYS A 482 17.70 -4.06 -16.47
N THR A 483 18.07 -5.25 -16.92
CA THR A 483 18.89 -6.16 -16.13
C THR A 483 20.37 -5.86 -16.37
N GLU A 484 21.09 -5.56 -15.30
CA GLU A 484 22.54 -5.43 -15.28
C GLU A 484 23.15 -6.72 -14.72
N SER A 485 23.97 -7.39 -15.53
CA SER A 485 24.68 -8.61 -15.13
C SER A 485 26.11 -8.28 -14.69
N ILE A 486 26.49 -8.78 -13.52
CA ILE A 486 27.84 -8.67 -12.95
C ILE A 486 28.46 -10.06 -12.91
N TYR A 487 29.63 -10.18 -13.51
CA TYR A 487 30.40 -11.42 -13.57
C TYR A 487 31.49 -11.40 -12.51
N LEU A 488 31.34 -12.26 -11.51
CA LEU A 488 32.27 -12.43 -10.41
C LEU A 488 33.11 -13.69 -10.63
N ALA A 489 34.41 -13.52 -10.83
CA ALA A 489 35.32 -14.63 -11.04
C ALA A 489 35.28 -15.61 -9.86
N LYS A 490 35.19 -16.91 -10.14
CA LYS A 490 35.19 -17.96 -9.10
C LYS A 490 36.46 -17.89 -8.24
N SER A 491 37.57 -17.38 -8.79
CA SER A 491 38.83 -17.14 -8.08
C SER A 491 38.73 -16.12 -6.93
N LEU A 492 37.73 -15.24 -6.92
CA LEU A 492 37.47 -14.31 -5.81
C LEU A 492 37.03 -15.03 -4.53
N PHE A 493 36.60 -16.30 -4.63
CA PHE A 493 36.03 -17.08 -3.54
C PHE A 493 36.97 -18.20 -3.13
N SER A 494 38.23 -17.84 -2.85
CA SER A 494 39.24 -18.79 -2.40
C SER A 494 38.80 -19.47 -1.09
N GLU A 495 39.15 -20.75 -0.91
CA GLU A 495 38.87 -21.45 0.35
C GLU A 495 39.58 -20.81 1.55
N ASN A 496 40.54 -19.90 1.36
CA ASN A 496 41.21 -19.21 2.45
C ASN A 496 40.33 -18.12 3.09
N ASP A 497 39.47 -17.47 2.30
CA ASP A 497 38.64 -16.35 2.76
C ASP A 497 37.16 -16.74 2.91
N TRP A 498 36.73 -17.74 2.14
CA TRP A 498 35.34 -18.21 2.08
C TRP A 498 35.25 -19.70 2.36
N ARG A 499 34.20 -20.11 3.05
CA ARG A 499 33.86 -21.50 3.31
C ARG A 499 32.58 -21.86 2.58
N LEU A 500 32.66 -22.80 1.64
CA LEU A 500 31.48 -23.40 1.02
C LEU A 500 30.77 -24.30 2.02
N LEU A 501 29.49 -24.05 2.27
CA LEU A 501 28.65 -24.80 3.21
C LEU A 501 27.54 -25.62 2.54
N TYR A 502 27.14 -25.23 1.34
CA TYR A 502 26.07 -25.89 0.59
C TYR A 502 26.35 -25.83 -0.90
N ALA A 503 26.15 -26.96 -1.58
CA ALA A 503 26.20 -27.05 -3.04
C ALA A 503 25.19 -28.09 -3.53
N LYS A 504 23.98 -27.65 -3.88
CA LYS A 504 22.90 -28.52 -4.36
C LYS A 504 21.94 -27.75 -5.25
N ASN A 505 21.39 -28.42 -6.27
CA ASN A 505 20.43 -27.83 -7.21
C ASN A 505 20.91 -26.50 -7.80
N ASN A 506 22.20 -26.42 -8.14
CA ASN A 506 22.87 -25.24 -8.68
C ASN A 506 22.99 -24.05 -7.72
N TRP A 507 22.53 -24.16 -6.47
CA TRP A 507 22.72 -23.13 -5.45
C TRP A 507 23.96 -23.43 -4.61
N LEU A 508 24.75 -22.38 -4.39
CA LEU A 508 25.97 -22.38 -3.59
C LEU A 508 25.82 -21.39 -2.45
N ILE A 509 26.16 -21.81 -1.22
CA ILE A 509 26.19 -20.95 -0.04
C ILE A 509 27.61 -20.87 0.50
N PHE A 510 28.13 -19.66 0.58
CA PHE A 510 29.43 -19.39 1.19
C PHE A 510 29.26 -18.49 2.41
N LEU A 511 30.05 -18.77 3.46
CA LEU A 511 30.26 -17.83 4.56
C LEU A 511 31.71 -17.38 4.57
N LYS A 512 31.93 -16.13 4.96
CA LYS A 512 33.27 -15.61 5.19
C LYS A 512 33.87 -16.26 6.45
N LYS A 513 35.16 -16.62 6.40
CA LYS A 513 35.86 -17.25 7.52
C LYS A 513 36.15 -16.28 8.68
#